data_AF-A0A8D8TA12-F1
#
_entry.id   AF-A0A8D8TA12-F1
#
_cell.length_a   1.000
_cell.length_b   1.000
_cell.length_c   1.000
_cell.angle_alpha   90.00
_cell.angle_beta   90.00
_cell.angle_gamma   90.00
#
_symmetry.space_group_name_H-M   'P 1'
#
loop_
_entity.id
_entity.type
_entity.pdbx_description
1 polymer ?
#
loop_
_entity_poly.entity_id
_entity_poly.type
_entity_poly.pdbx_seq_one_letter_code
_entity_poly.pdbx_strand_id
1 'polypeptide(L)'
;MVEFNCETDFVARNKQFQGMALAISAACLNYAKTQAQATEPCSKVFLDTTQLQALAGPDNKSLADHVALLISSVGENLLIRRAACVTANEEHQVAGFTHPAPGFDQTGPITGKFGSLLVYKDLKTADKQQDVQNIAKQLCQHVIGMNPKSIGSEEDSPSDDPEEENIMFHQEFLLDPSQYVGEVVTAAGIQPVEFLRYECGEVLGEESNEEQQPSETQAATAG
;
A
#
# COMPACT_ATOMS: atom_id res chain seq x y z
N MET A 1 2.08 4.68 3.44
CA MET A 1 0.96 5.12 2.57
C MET A 1 -0.13 5.69 3.46
N VAL A 2 -0.72 6.83 3.10
CA VAL A 2 -1.73 7.55 3.90
C VAL A 2 -2.90 7.92 3.01
N GLU A 3 -4.12 7.75 3.50
CA GLU A 3 -5.33 8.32 2.90
C GLU A 3 -5.79 9.54 3.71
N PHE A 4 -5.74 10.71 3.09
CA PHE A 4 -6.19 11.98 3.65
C PHE A 4 -7.23 12.58 2.70
N ASN A 5 -8.47 12.71 3.17
CA ASN A 5 -9.60 13.12 2.34
C ASN A 5 -9.97 14.59 2.58
N CYS A 6 -10.53 15.21 1.53
CA CYS A 6 -11.22 16.50 1.54
C CYS A 6 -12.49 16.39 0.68
N GLU A 7 -13.35 17.40 0.73
CA GLU A 7 -14.63 17.39 0.00
C GLU A 7 -14.45 17.71 -1.49
N THR A 8 -13.52 18.61 -1.83
CA THR A 8 -13.31 19.05 -3.21
C THR A 8 -11.88 18.84 -3.70
N ASP A 9 -11.73 18.72 -5.02
CA ASP A 9 -10.42 18.65 -5.68
C ASP A 9 -9.66 19.99 -5.62
N PHE A 10 -10.36 21.11 -5.43
CA PHE A 10 -9.75 22.42 -5.17
C PHE A 10 -8.92 22.40 -3.89
N VAL A 11 -9.44 21.80 -2.80
CA VAL A 11 -8.68 21.66 -1.55
C VAL A 11 -7.55 20.64 -1.69
N ALA A 12 -7.75 19.53 -2.42
CA ALA A 12 -6.69 18.54 -2.64
C ALA A 12 -5.45 19.14 -3.35
N ARG A 13 -5.63 20.18 -4.16
CA ARG A 13 -4.57 20.91 -4.87
C ARG A 13 -4.00 22.09 -4.07
N ASN A 14 -4.57 22.41 -2.91
CA ASN A 14 -4.14 23.51 -2.05
C ASN A 14 -2.80 23.18 -1.36
N LYS A 15 -1.86 24.14 -1.33
CA LYS A 15 -0.54 23.95 -0.72
C LYS A 15 -0.59 23.65 0.79
N GLN A 16 -1.57 24.19 1.52
CA GLN A 16 -1.76 23.90 2.94
C GLN A 16 -2.20 22.45 3.15
N PHE A 17 -3.12 21.96 2.32
CA PHE A 17 -3.55 20.56 2.34
C PHE A 17 -2.40 19.61 1.99
N GLN A 18 -1.65 19.90 0.92
CA GLN A 18 -0.48 19.10 0.53
C GLN A 18 0.62 19.13 1.60
N GLY A 19 0.86 20.28 2.23
CA GLY A 19 1.77 20.41 3.37
C GLY A 19 1.32 19.58 4.57
N MET A 20 0.02 19.52 4.83
CA MET A 20 -0.52 18.68 5.90
C MET A 20 -0.41 17.19 5.56
N ALA A 21 -0.69 16.78 4.32
CA ALA A 21 -0.47 15.40 3.86
C ALA A 21 1.00 14.94 4.06
N LEU A 22 1.96 15.85 3.79
CA LEU A 22 3.38 15.63 4.07
C LEU A 22 3.64 15.47 5.58
N ALA A 23 3.09 16.34 6.42
CA ALA A 23 3.26 16.27 7.87
C ALA A 23 2.69 14.97 8.46
N ILE A 24 1.50 14.55 8.01
CA ILE A 24 0.87 13.28 8.41
C ILE A 24 1.76 12.11 7.99
N SER A 25 2.26 12.12 6.75
CA SER A 25 3.15 11.07 6.25
C SER A 25 4.45 10.96 7.06
N ALA A 26 5.03 12.10 7.44
CA ALA A 26 6.22 12.14 8.30
C ALA A 26 5.93 11.61 9.71
N ALA A 27 4.78 11.96 10.30
CA ALA A 27 4.36 11.43 11.60
C ALA A 27 4.16 9.91 11.57
N CYS A 28 3.53 9.37 10.52
CA CYS A 28 3.39 7.93 10.31
C CYS A 28 4.76 7.24 10.20
N LEU A 29 5.69 7.82 9.43
CA LEU A 29 7.05 7.28 9.29
C LEU A 29 7.81 7.29 10.62
N ASN A 30 7.69 8.36 11.41
CA ASN A 30 8.32 8.43 12.73
C ASN A 30 7.72 7.40 13.69
N TYR A 31 6.40 7.22 13.68
CA TYR A 31 5.73 6.18 14.44
C TYR A 31 6.19 4.77 14.03
N ALA A 32 6.33 4.50 12.72
CA ALA A 32 6.82 3.22 12.23
C ALA A 32 8.25 2.91 12.72
N LYS A 33 9.11 3.92 12.80
CA LYS A 33 10.49 3.79 13.31
C LYS A 33 10.56 3.44 14.80
N THR A 34 9.52 3.71 15.58
CA THR A 34 9.47 3.30 16.99
C THR A 34 8.94 1.87 17.17
N GLN A 35 8.43 1.25 16.11
CA GLN A 35 7.98 -0.15 16.14
C GLN A 35 9.17 -1.10 15.96
N ALA A 36 8.97 -2.37 16.33
CA ALA A 36 9.96 -3.41 16.13
C ALA A 36 10.33 -3.56 14.65
N GLN A 37 11.60 -3.84 14.38
CA GLN A 37 12.07 -4.17 13.03
C GLN A 37 11.41 -5.45 12.52
N ALA A 38 11.26 -5.57 11.21
CA ALA A 38 10.70 -6.76 10.58
C ALA A 38 11.66 -7.95 10.68
N THR A 39 11.19 -9.06 11.24
CA THR A 39 11.91 -10.35 11.28
C THR A 39 11.55 -11.23 10.07
N GLU A 40 10.31 -11.12 9.60
CA GLU A 40 9.80 -11.70 8.35
C GLU A 40 10.06 -10.71 7.18
N PRO A 41 9.81 -11.07 5.90
CA PRO A 41 10.15 -10.24 4.74
C PRO A 41 9.73 -8.76 4.87
N CYS A 42 8.58 -8.52 5.49
CA CYS A 42 8.20 -7.21 6.00
C CYS A 42 7.28 -7.30 7.21
N SER A 43 7.13 -6.19 7.93
CA SER A 43 6.05 -5.94 8.88
C SER A 43 5.15 -4.83 8.37
N LYS A 44 3.85 -4.96 8.62
CA LYS A 44 2.82 -3.99 8.27
C LYS A 44 2.16 -3.46 9.53
N VAL A 45 2.05 -2.15 9.66
CA VAL A 45 1.29 -1.51 10.73
C VAL A 45 0.22 -0.63 10.11
N PHE A 46 -1.03 -0.97 10.39
CA PHE A 46 -2.19 -0.21 9.97
C PHE A 46 -2.62 0.72 11.09
N LEU A 47 -2.93 1.96 10.74
CA LEU A 47 -3.41 2.98 11.66
C LEU A 47 -4.77 3.46 11.19
N ASP A 48 -5.74 3.41 12.09
CA ASP A 48 -7.07 4.00 11.88
C ASP A 48 -7.08 5.51 12.13
N THR A 49 -8.24 6.15 11.86
CA THR A 49 -8.46 7.57 12.12
C THR A 49 -8.09 7.99 13.54
N THR A 50 -8.45 7.21 14.56
CA THR A 50 -8.25 7.56 15.97
C THR A 50 -6.77 7.52 16.34
N GLN A 51 -6.08 6.46 15.92
CA GLN A 51 -4.64 6.29 16.12
C GLN A 51 -3.85 7.39 15.40
N LEU A 52 -4.25 7.74 14.17
CA LEU A 52 -3.62 8.80 13.40
C LEU A 52 -3.82 10.17 14.04
N GLN A 53 -5.05 10.49 14.44
CA GLN A 53 -5.37 11.74 15.10
C GLN A 53 -4.53 11.99 16.36
N ALA A 54 -4.16 10.92 17.08
CA ALA A 54 -3.35 10.98 18.28
C ALA A 54 -1.83 11.15 18.03
N LEU A 55 -1.33 10.93 16.81
CA LEU A 55 0.10 11.08 16.52
C LEU A 55 0.56 12.53 16.68
N ALA A 56 1.82 12.71 17.08
CA ALA A 56 2.46 14.02 17.18
C ALA A 56 2.81 14.58 15.79
N GLY A 57 2.38 15.81 15.52
CA GLY A 57 2.73 16.61 14.35
C GLY A 57 4.00 17.47 14.56
N PRO A 58 4.28 18.43 13.65
CA PRO A 58 5.54 19.19 13.60
C PRO A 58 5.91 20.00 14.85
N ASP A 59 4.94 20.36 15.70
CA ASP A 59 5.12 21.14 16.94
C ASP A 59 4.78 20.33 18.22
N ASN A 60 4.80 18.99 18.12
CA ASN A 60 4.37 18.04 19.16
C ASN A 60 2.89 18.12 19.57
N LYS A 61 2.06 18.93 18.89
CA LYS A 61 0.59 18.81 19.02
C LYS A 61 0.07 17.64 18.22
N SER A 62 -1.15 17.21 18.53
CA SER A 62 -1.77 16.09 17.85
C SER A 62 -2.06 16.42 16.38
N LEU A 63 -2.04 15.42 15.50
CA LEU A 63 -2.49 15.61 14.12
C LEU A 63 -3.96 16.06 14.07
N ALA A 64 -4.78 15.68 15.04
CA ALA A 64 -6.15 16.19 15.19
C ALA A 64 -6.20 17.72 15.31
N ASP A 65 -5.34 18.32 16.14
CA ASP A 65 -5.28 19.77 16.32
C ASP A 65 -4.89 20.48 15.02
N HIS A 66 -3.89 19.95 14.32
CA HIS A 66 -3.45 20.50 13.02
C HIS A 66 -4.55 20.40 11.96
N VAL A 67 -5.27 19.27 11.90
CA VAL A 67 -6.40 19.10 10.97
C VAL A 67 -7.53 20.05 11.30
N ALA A 68 -7.88 20.24 12.57
CA ALA A 68 -8.93 21.17 12.99
C ALA A 68 -8.61 22.64 12.60
N LEU A 69 -7.35 23.04 12.74
CA LEU A 69 -6.88 24.35 12.29
C LEU A 69 -6.97 24.47 10.76
N LEU A 70 -6.59 23.42 10.03
CA LEU A 70 -6.66 23.43 8.58
C LEU A 70 -8.11 23.47 8.08
N ILE A 71 -9.04 22.72 8.69
CA ILE A 71 -10.49 22.80 8.42
C ILE A 71 -10.97 24.25 8.54
N SER A 72 -10.58 24.94 9.62
CA SER A 72 -10.94 26.34 9.82
C SER A 72 -10.35 27.29 8.75
N SER A 73 -9.19 26.93 8.18
CA SER A 73 -8.50 27.71 7.13
C SER A 73 -9.06 27.46 5.73
N VAL A 74 -9.39 26.22 5.39
CA VAL A 74 -9.86 25.83 4.04
C VAL A 74 -11.38 25.87 3.90
N GLY A 75 -12.12 25.77 5.01
CA GLY A 75 -13.58 25.84 5.03
C GLY A 75 -14.30 24.56 4.59
N GLU A 76 -13.61 23.42 4.57
CA GLU A 76 -14.15 22.09 4.23
C GLU A 76 -13.77 21.07 5.30
N ASN A 77 -14.56 20.01 5.44
CA ASN A 77 -14.23 18.91 6.31
C ASN A 77 -13.04 18.11 5.76
N LEU A 78 -12.14 17.72 6.66
CA LEU A 78 -10.93 16.97 6.33
C LEU A 78 -10.86 15.73 7.23
N LEU A 79 -10.40 14.61 6.66
CA LEU A 79 -10.33 13.35 7.38
C LEU A 79 -9.01 12.65 7.11
N ILE A 80 -8.23 12.40 8.16
CA ILE A 80 -7.13 11.44 8.10
C ILE A 80 -7.74 10.06 8.29
N ARG A 81 -7.98 9.34 7.20
CA ARG A 81 -8.83 8.15 7.23
C ARG A 81 -8.10 6.91 7.69
N ARG A 82 -6.89 6.69 7.17
CA ARG A 82 -6.07 5.52 7.50
C ARG A 82 -4.64 5.68 6.99
N ALA A 83 -3.75 4.86 7.52
CA ALA A 83 -2.40 4.70 7.01
C ALA A 83 -1.95 3.25 7.10
N ALA A 84 -1.05 2.88 6.19
CA ALA A 84 -0.28 1.67 6.26
C ALA A 84 1.21 2.02 6.26
N CYS A 85 1.92 1.56 7.27
CA CYS A 85 3.37 1.62 7.37
C CYS A 85 3.93 0.24 7.06
N VAL A 86 4.88 0.17 6.13
CA VAL A 86 5.54 -1.08 5.73
C VAL A 86 7.02 -0.94 6.03
N THR A 87 7.55 -1.87 6.82
CA THR A 87 8.97 -1.98 7.13
C THR A 87 9.48 -3.28 6.54
N ALA A 88 10.39 -3.20 5.58
CA ALA A 88 11.07 -4.35 5.02
C ALA A 88 12.30 -4.73 5.87
N ASN A 89 12.68 -6.00 5.87
CA ASN A 89 13.98 -6.42 6.42
C ASN A 89 15.15 -6.08 5.47
N GLU A 90 16.38 -6.37 5.87
CA GLU A 90 17.59 -5.99 5.11
C GLU A 90 17.73 -6.63 3.73
N GLU A 91 17.03 -7.74 3.47
CA GLU A 91 17.06 -8.44 2.18
C GLU A 91 16.03 -7.91 1.18
N HIS A 92 15.07 -7.10 1.65
CA HIS A 92 13.94 -6.64 0.87
C HIS A 92 13.96 -5.12 0.67
N GLN A 93 13.34 -4.69 -0.42
CA GLN A 93 13.16 -3.29 -0.79
C GLN A 93 11.68 -2.97 -0.89
N VAL A 94 11.34 -1.68 -0.70
CA VAL A 94 9.98 -1.18 -0.87
C VAL A 94 9.95 -0.22 -2.06
N ALA A 95 9.16 -0.55 -3.07
CA ALA A 95 8.77 0.37 -4.13
C ALA A 95 7.40 0.97 -3.82
N GLY A 96 7.14 2.17 -4.33
CA GLY A 96 5.84 2.82 -4.21
C GLY A 96 5.51 3.62 -5.45
N PHE A 97 4.22 3.66 -5.79
CA PHE A 97 3.70 4.41 -6.92
C PHE A 97 2.34 5.02 -6.57
N THR A 98 2.01 6.15 -7.19
CA THR A 98 0.68 6.77 -7.10
C THR A 98 0.13 7.05 -8.48
N HIS A 99 -1.18 6.95 -8.62
CA HIS A 99 -1.89 7.32 -9.85
C HIS A 99 -2.95 8.41 -9.58
N PRO A 100 -3.01 9.50 -10.36
CA PRO A 100 -2.02 9.87 -11.39
C PRO A 100 -0.63 10.08 -10.77
N ALA A 101 0.41 9.81 -11.57
CA ALA A 101 1.79 10.04 -11.13
C ALA A 101 2.00 11.54 -10.90
N PRO A 102 2.71 11.95 -9.82
CA PRO A 102 3.02 13.35 -9.61
C PRO A 102 3.90 13.88 -10.75
N GLY A 103 3.77 15.17 -11.07
CA GLY A 103 4.66 15.85 -12.01
C GLY A 103 6.12 15.84 -11.53
N PHE A 104 7.05 16.02 -12.47
CA PHE A 104 8.52 15.84 -12.34
C PHE A 104 9.26 16.68 -11.27
N ASP A 105 8.58 17.49 -10.47
CA ASP A 105 9.19 18.46 -9.54
C ASP A 105 8.78 18.22 -8.08
N GLN A 106 9.11 17.05 -7.52
CA GLN A 106 8.78 16.75 -6.12
C GLN A 106 9.98 16.31 -5.28
N THR A 107 10.40 17.21 -4.39
CA THR A 107 11.06 16.87 -3.13
C THR A 107 9.97 16.59 -2.08
N GLY A 108 9.50 15.35 -1.96
CA GLY A 108 8.47 14.99 -0.97
C GLY A 108 7.71 13.70 -1.29
N PRO A 109 6.69 13.35 -0.48
CA PRO A 109 5.78 12.24 -0.74
C PRO A 109 5.04 12.43 -2.05
N ILE A 110 4.98 11.36 -2.83
CA ILE A 110 4.16 11.27 -4.04
C ILE A 110 2.67 11.19 -3.65
N THR A 111 1.80 11.87 -4.39
CA THR A 111 0.35 11.94 -4.11
C THR A 111 -0.46 11.55 -5.34
N GLY A 112 -1.60 10.88 -5.15
CA GLY A 112 -2.55 10.54 -6.22
C GLY A 112 -3.89 10.06 -5.66
N LYS A 113 -4.83 9.75 -6.56
CA LYS A 113 -6.11 9.11 -6.19
C LYS A 113 -5.88 7.66 -5.74
N PHE A 114 -4.92 6.99 -6.36
CA PHE A 114 -4.50 5.64 -6.02
C PHE A 114 -3.06 5.65 -5.51
N GLY A 115 -2.75 4.75 -4.60
CA GLY A 115 -1.39 4.47 -4.15
C GLY A 115 -1.17 2.97 -4.04
N SER A 116 0.04 2.53 -4.35
CA SER A 116 0.48 1.17 -4.07
C SER A 116 1.89 1.13 -3.49
N LEU A 117 2.12 0.11 -2.68
CA LEU A 117 3.44 -0.28 -2.19
C LEU A 117 3.71 -1.71 -2.62
N LEU A 118 4.95 -2.02 -2.97
CA LEU A 118 5.42 -3.36 -3.28
C LEU A 118 6.67 -3.64 -2.45
N VAL A 119 6.65 -4.70 -1.68
CA VAL A 119 7.85 -5.26 -1.05
C VAL A 119 8.38 -6.37 -1.94
N TYR A 120 9.67 -6.33 -2.24
CA TYR A 120 10.30 -7.31 -3.12
C TYR A 120 11.75 -7.57 -2.72
N LYS A 121 12.24 -8.75 -3.09
CA LYS A 121 13.67 -9.10 -3.03
C LYS A 121 14.27 -8.96 -4.42
N ASP A 122 15.39 -8.24 -4.51
CA ASP A 122 16.24 -8.23 -5.71
C ASP A 122 17.14 -9.47 -5.64
N LEU A 123 16.95 -10.42 -6.55
CA LEU A 123 17.69 -11.69 -6.58
C LEU A 123 19.13 -11.52 -7.12
N LYS A 124 19.53 -10.30 -7.52
CA LYS A 124 20.89 -9.94 -7.95
C LYS A 124 21.44 -10.91 -9.01
N THR A 125 20.63 -11.24 -10.02
CA THR A 125 21.06 -12.06 -11.15
C THR A 125 22.21 -11.38 -11.91
N ALA A 126 23.11 -12.18 -12.48
CA ALA A 126 24.37 -11.69 -13.07
C ALA A 126 24.17 -10.84 -14.34
N ASP A 127 23.03 -10.96 -15.02
CA ASP A 127 22.68 -10.24 -16.26
C ASP A 127 21.74 -9.05 -15.97
N LYS A 128 22.25 -8.00 -15.34
CA LYS A 128 21.47 -6.75 -15.16
C LYS A 128 21.47 -5.91 -16.43
N GLN A 129 20.65 -6.29 -17.43
CA GLN A 129 20.28 -5.37 -18.51
C GLN A 129 19.12 -4.43 -18.13
N GLN A 130 18.31 -4.80 -17.13
CA GLN A 130 17.11 -4.05 -16.73
C GLN A 130 17.27 -3.34 -15.38
N ASP A 131 16.66 -2.15 -15.29
CA ASP A 131 16.54 -1.40 -14.05
C ASP A 131 15.45 -2.01 -13.16
N VAL A 132 15.87 -2.87 -12.22
CA VAL A 132 15.00 -3.54 -11.23
C VAL A 132 14.09 -2.56 -10.50
N GLN A 133 14.57 -1.36 -10.17
CA GLN A 133 13.75 -0.37 -9.47
C GLN A 133 12.64 0.19 -10.36
N ASN A 134 12.91 0.32 -11.66
CA ASN A 134 11.90 0.72 -12.63
C ASN A 134 10.84 -0.37 -12.79
N ILE A 135 11.23 -1.64 -12.95
CA ILE A 135 10.27 -2.76 -13.02
C ILE A 135 9.43 -2.83 -11.75
N ALA A 136 10.03 -2.70 -10.55
CA ALA A 136 9.28 -2.67 -9.30
C ALA A 136 8.22 -1.54 -9.26
N LYS A 137 8.51 -0.36 -9.80
CA LYS A 137 7.52 0.72 -9.95
C LYS A 137 6.43 0.39 -10.97
N GLN A 138 6.79 -0.27 -12.07
CA GLN A 138 5.81 -0.74 -13.06
C GLN A 138 4.88 -1.81 -12.47
N LEU A 139 5.40 -2.69 -11.61
CA LEU A 139 4.59 -3.64 -10.83
C LEU A 139 3.66 -2.91 -9.85
N CYS A 140 4.12 -1.84 -9.19
CA CYS A 140 3.22 -0.98 -8.41
C CYS A 140 2.10 -0.36 -9.27
N GLN A 141 2.40 0.10 -10.48
CA GLN A 141 1.42 0.61 -11.43
C GLN A 141 0.44 -0.50 -11.86
N HIS A 142 0.94 -1.70 -12.12
CA HIS A 142 0.13 -2.88 -12.41
C HIS A 142 -0.84 -3.19 -11.26
N VAL A 143 -0.36 -3.24 -10.01
CA VAL A 143 -1.23 -3.45 -8.83
C VAL A 143 -2.37 -2.42 -8.77
N ILE A 144 -2.10 -1.15 -9.10
CA ILE A 144 -3.15 -0.12 -9.15
C ILE A 144 -4.18 -0.43 -10.23
N GLY A 145 -3.72 -0.73 -11.45
CA GLY A 145 -4.57 -0.87 -12.65
C GLY A 145 -5.32 -2.20 -12.74
N MET A 146 -4.67 -3.30 -12.36
CA MET A 146 -5.20 -4.68 -12.47
C MET A 146 -5.81 -5.19 -11.16
N ASN A 147 -5.61 -4.47 -10.05
CA ASN A 147 -6.24 -4.76 -8.74
C ASN A 147 -6.18 -6.24 -8.27
N PRO A 148 -5.02 -6.93 -8.39
CA PRO A 148 -4.89 -8.31 -7.91
C PRO A 148 -5.20 -8.44 -6.43
N LYS A 149 -5.58 -9.64 -6.01
CA LYS A 149 -5.89 -9.99 -4.60
C LYS A 149 -4.74 -10.72 -3.91
N SER A 150 -3.88 -11.39 -4.66
CA SER A 150 -2.69 -12.07 -4.15
C SER A 150 -1.54 -11.98 -5.15
N ILE A 151 -0.32 -12.28 -4.68
CA ILE A 151 0.87 -12.34 -5.55
C ILE A 151 0.83 -13.64 -6.37
N GLY A 152 0.73 -14.78 -5.68
CA GLY A 152 0.78 -16.12 -6.24
C GLY A 152 2.14 -16.53 -6.78
N SER A 153 2.13 -17.64 -7.51
CA SER A 153 3.32 -18.36 -7.97
C SER A 153 2.97 -19.24 -9.17
N GLU A 154 3.98 -19.93 -9.73
CA GLU A 154 3.78 -20.91 -10.80
C GLU A 154 2.95 -22.13 -10.36
N GLU A 155 2.89 -22.42 -9.06
CA GLU A 155 2.16 -23.57 -8.52
C GLU A 155 0.64 -23.31 -8.41
N ASP A 156 0.22 -22.05 -8.49
CA ASP A 156 -1.18 -21.69 -8.43
C ASP A 156 -1.88 -21.96 -9.77
N SER A 157 -3.15 -22.34 -9.70
CA SER A 157 -3.97 -22.52 -10.91
C SER A 157 -4.47 -21.16 -11.38
N PRO A 158 -4.28 -20.79 -12.66
CA PRO A 158 -4.88 -19.58 -13.21
C PRO A 158 -6.40 -19.69 -13.24
N SER A 159 -7.08 -18.55 -13.28
CA SER A 159 -8.51 -18.43 -13.52
C SER A 159 -8.89 -18.99 -14.90
N ASP A 160 -10.08 -19.59 -15.00
CA ASP A 160 -10.66 -20.00 -16.29
C ASP A 160 -10.95 -18.79 -17.20
N ASP A 161 -11.23 -17.64 -16.59
CA ASP A 161 -11.43 -16.35 -17.27
C ASP A 161 -10.27 -15.39 -16.93
N PRO A 162 -9.43 -15.02 -17.92
CA PRO A 162 -8.34 -14.06 -17.72
C PRO A 162 -8.78 -12.69 -17.23
N GLU A 163 -10.01 -12.25 -17.53
CA GLU A 163 -10.51 -10.93 -17.08
C GLU A 163 -10.81 -10.93 -15.57
N GLU A 164 -11.07 -12.09 -14.99
CA GLU A 164 -11.36 -12.30 -13.56
C GLU A 164 -10.14 -12.82 -12.79
N GLU A 165 -8.95 -12.80 -13.40
CA GLU A 165 -7.72 -13.27 -12.75
C GLU A 165 -7.36 -12.39 -11.55
N ASN A 166 -7.30 -13.00 -10.37
CA ASN A 166 -7.04 -12.32 -9.10
C ASN A 166 -5.59 -12.50 -8.62
N ILE A 167 -4.85 -13.44 -9.20
CA ILE A 167 -3.48 -13.77 -8.85
C ILE A 167 -2.55 -12.97 -9.75
N MET A 168 -1.81 -12.03 -9.15
CA MET A 168 -0.92 -11.13 -9.87
C MET A 168 0.03 -11.88 -10.81
N PHE A 169 0.61 -13.00 -10.39
CA PHE A 169 1.54 -13.80 -11.18
C PHE A 169 0.96 -14.25 -12.54
N HIS A 170 -0.34 -14.53 -12.60
CA HIS A 170 -1.05 -14.99 -13.80
C HIS A 170 -1.75 -13.87 -14.57
N GLN A 171 -1.71 -12.62 -14.10
CA GLN A 171 -2.28 -11.49 -14.83
C GLN A 171 -1.39 -11.12 -16.04
N GLU A 172 -2.04 -10.72 -17.14
CA GLU A 172 -1.36 -10.05 -18.25
C GLU A 172 -0.71 -8.75 -17.76
N PHE A 173 0.55 -8.52 -18.11
CA PHE A 173 1.27 -7.37 -17.62
C PHE A 173 0.72 -6.07 -18.23
N LEU A 174 0.10 -5.24 -17.39
CA LEU A 174 -0.49 -3.94 -17.76
C LEU A 174 0.26 -3.11 -18.83
N LEU A 175 1.60 -3.06 -18.80
CA LEU A 175 2.39 -2.25 -19.75
C LEU A 175 2.74 -2.99 -21.05
N ASP A 176 2.69 -4.31 -21.04
CA ASP A 176 2.89 -5.18 -22.20
C ASP A 176 2.05 -6.46 -22.04
N PRO A 177 0.79 -6.45 -22.51
CA PRO A 177 -0.11 -7.59 -22.37
C PRO A 177 0.34 -8.86 -23.11
N SER A 178 1.42 -8.81 -23.89
CA SER A 178 2.00 -10.01 -24.51
C SER A 178 2.79 -10.89 -23.53
N GLN A 179 3.02 -10.41 -22.30
CA GLN A 179 3.72 -11.12 -21.24
C GLN A 179 2.84 -11.22 -20.00
N TYR A 180 2.98 -12.30 -19.25
CA TYR A 180 2.43 -12.43 -17.90
C TYR A 180 3.36 -11.79 -16.87
N VAL A 181 2.81 -11.35 -15.74
CA VAL A 181 3.64 -10.80 -14.65
C VAL A 181 4.68 -11.80 -14.16
N GLY A 182 4.32 -13.09 -14.06
CA GLY A 182 5.26 -14.16 -13.68
C GLY A 182 6.51 -14.23 -14.56
N GLU A 183 6.36 -13.99 -15.86
CA GLU A 183 7.47 -13.93 -16.82
C GLU A 183 8.33 -12.68 -16.59
N VAL A 184 7.67 -11.53 -16.38
CA VAL A 184 8.34 -10.24 -16.13
C VAL A 184 9.18 -10.29 -14.84
N VAL A 185 8.63 -10.80 -13.74
CA VAL A 185 9.35 -10.86 -12.45
C VAL A 185 10.50 -11.86 -12.50
N THR A 186 10.31 -12.99 -13.19
CA THR A 186 11.36 -14.00 -13.39
C THR A 186 12.50 -13.46 -14.23
N ALA A 187 12.20 -12.84 -15.38
CA ALA A 187 13.20 -12.25 -16.25
C ALA A 187 13.97 -11.10 -15.58
N ALA A 188 13.28 -10.27 -14.78
CA ALA A 188 13.89 -9.16 -14.06
C ALA A 188 14.68 -9.60 -12.81
N GLY A 189 14.56 -10.86 -12.37
CA GLY A 189 15.17 -11.33 -11.12
C GLY A 189 14.58 -10.65 -9.88
N ILE A 190 13.28 -10.38 -9.89
CA ILE A 190 12.53 -9.76 -8.80
C ILE A 190 11.62 -10.81 -8.18
N GLN A 191 11.61 -10.90 -6.85
CA GLN A 191 10.65 -11.72 -6.12
C GLN A 191 9.73 -10.81 -5.30
N PRO A 192 8.50 -10.52 -5.76
CA PRO A 192 7.49 -9.86 -4.95
C PRO A 192 7.15 -10.72 -3.72
N VAL A 193 7.00 -10.08 -2.56
CA VAL A 193 6.63 -10.78 -1.31
C VAL A 193 5.41 -10.16 -0.62
N GLU A 194 5.11 -8.89 -0.90
CA GLU A 194 3.91 -8.22 -0.38
C GLU A 194 3.53 -7.04 -1.28
N PHE A 195 2.24 -6.73 -1.39
CA PHE A 195 1.80 -5.45 -1.92
C PHE A 195 0.65 -4.86 -1.12
N LEU A 196 0.50 -3.54 -1.21
CA LEU A 196 -0.66 -2.81 -0.71
C LEU A 196 -1.19 -1.91 -1.81
N ARG A 197 -2.51 -1.73 -1.84
CA ARG A 197 -3.20 -0.83 -2.76
C ARG A 197 -4.25 -0.06 -1.98
N TYR A 198 -4.24 1.27 -2.07
CA TYR A 198 -5.33 2.12 -1.62
C TYR A 198 -5.94 2.87 -2.81
N GLU A 199 -7.26 2.90 -2.87
CA GLU A 199 -8.02 3.91 -3.60
C GLU A 199 -8.63 4.94 -2.64
N CYS A 200 -8.40 6.22 -2.91
CA CYS A 200 -8.99 7.32 -2.16
C CYS A 200 -10.52 7.28 -2.28
N GLY A 201 -11.20 7.21 -1.13
CA GLY A 201 -12.66 7.11 -1.07
C GLY A 201 -13.22 5.72 -1.31
N GLU A 202 -12.38 4.67 -1.38
CA GLU A 202 -12.89 3.30 -1.55
C GLU A 202 -13.80 2.90 -0.37
N VAL A 203 -14.89 2.20 -0.64
CA VAL A 203 -15.73 1.63 0.43
C VAL A 203 -15.04 0.36 0.91
N LEU A 204 -14.59 0.35 2.17
CA LEU A 204 -14.08 -0.87 2.78
C LEU A 204 -15.27 -1.77 3.04
N GLY A 205 -15.30 -2.95 2.42
CA GLY A 205 -16.30 -3.96 2.78
C GLY A 205 -16.12 -4.34 4.26
N GLU A 206 -17.21 -4.75 4.91
CA GLU A 206 -17.11 -5.46 6.19
C GLU A 206 -16.29 -6.72 5.94
N GLU A 207 -15.00 -6.71 6.30
CA GLU A 207 -14.18 -7.91 6.19
C GLU A 207 -14.82 -9.01 7.04
N SER A 208 -15.11 -10.13 6.38
CA SER A 208 -15.66 -11.36 6.93
C SER A 208 -14.89 -11.79 8.17
N ASN A 209 -15.53 -11.59 9.33
CA ASN A 209 -15.07 -12.03 10.64
C ASN A 209 -15.29 -13.55 10.82
N GLU A 210 -14.88 -14.35 9.83
CA GLU A 210 -14.93 -15.81 9.87
C GLU A 210 -13.53 -16.37 10.06
N GLU A 211 -12.98 -16.23 11.26
CA GLU A 211 -12.02 -17.21 11.79
C GLU A 211 -11.91 -17.03 13.31
N GLN A 212 -12.82 -17.71 14.02
CA GLN A 212 -12.59 -18.36 15.32
C GLN A 212 -13.90 -19.01 15.81
N GLN A 213 -14.26 -20.15 15.22
CA GLN A 213 -15.07 -21.14 15.94
C GLN A 213 -14.13 -22.21 16.50
N PRO A 214 -14.06 -22.41 17.82
CA PRO A 214 -13.34 -23.55 18.37
C PRO A 214 -14.09 -24.84 18.01
N SER A 215 -13.35 -25.79 17.42
CA SER A 215 -13.83 -27.12 17.07
C SER A 215 -14.37 -27.87 18.30
N GLU A 216 -15.67 -28.13 18.36
CA GLU A 216 -16.25 -29.10 19.30
C GLU A 216 -15.78 -30.50 18.91
N THR A 217 -14.83 -31.05 19.67
CA THR A 217 -14.46 -32.46 19.57
C THR A 217 -15.55 -33.30 20.23
N GLN A 218 -16.23 -34.11 19.42
CA GLN A 218 -17.09 -35.19 19.89
C GLN A 218 -16.29 -36.18 20.75
N ALA A 219 -16.70 -36.36 22.00
CA ALA A 219 -16.36 -37.52 22.80
C ALA A 219 -17.66 -38.23 23.19
N ALA A 220 -18.01 -39.26 22.43
CA ALA A 220 -19.05 -40.21 22.79
C ALA A 220 -18.40 -41.52 23.28
N THR A 221 -19.04 -42.08 24.31
CA THR A 221 -19.00 -43.47 24.81
C THR A 221 -17.89 -43.87 25.78
N ALA A 222 -18.26 -44.13 27.04
CA ALA A 222 -18.47 -45.49 27.54
C ALA A 222 -19.20 -45.46 28.90
N GLY A 223 -20.40 -46.04 28.94
CA GLY A 223 -21.14 -46.44 30.12
C GLY A 223 -21.75 -47.81 29.85
#